data_AF-A0A1V0NFE0-F1
#
_entry.id   AF-A0A1V0NFE0-F1
#
_cell.length_a   1.000
_cell.length_b   1.000
_cell.length_c   1.000
_cell.angle_alpha   90.00
_cell.angle_beta   90.00
_cell.angle_gamma   90.00
#
_symmetry.space_group_name_H-M   'P 1'
#
loop_
_entity.id
_entity.type
_entity.pdbx_description
1 polymer ?
#
loop_
_entity_poly.entity_id
_entity_poly.type
_entity_poly.pdbx_seq_one_letter_code
_entity_poly.pdbx_strand_id
1 'polypeptide(L)' 'MVLNLLYEKVGQEGKKPKRAVGIKLSVGMEIPKELEGKFKFARQRSKLAGEIRGSYFTIKQEWL' A
#
# COMPACT_ATOMS: atom_id res chain seq x y z
N MET A 1 -0.49 6.30 -11.04
CA MET A 1 -0.15 5.68 -9.74
C MET A 1 -0.77 6.52 -8.63
N VAL A 2 -1.36 5.89 -7.61
CA VAL A 2 -1.93 6.55 -6.44
C VAL A 2 -1.22 6.02 -5.19
N LEU A 3 -0.79 6.92 -4.32
CA LEU A 3 -0.14 6.62 -3.04
C LEU A 3 -1.08 7.02 -1.91
N ASN A 4 -1.46 6.06 -1.08
CA ASN A 4 -2.27 6.27 0.11
C ASN A 4 -1.38 6.15 1.35
N LEU A 5 -1.41 7.15 2.23
CA LEU A 5 -0.70 7.12 3.50
C LEU A 5 -1.71 7.06 4.65
N LEU A 6 -1.58 6.05 5.50
CA LEU A 6 -2.23 5.98 6.79
C LEU A 6 -1.20 6.37 7.85
N TYR A 7 -1.47 7.43 8.60
CA TYR A 7 -0.61 7.89 9.68
C TYR A 7 -1.43 8.26 10.91
N GLU A 8 -1.16 7.58 12.02
CA GLU A 8 -1.68 7.95 13.35
C GLU A 8 -0.57 8.60 14.18
N LYS A 9 -0.83 9.81 14.68
CA LYS A 9 0.10 10.55 15.56
C LYS A 9 0.15 9.95 16.96
N VAL A 10 -1.00 9.55 17.48
CA VAL A 10 -1.17 8.92 18.81
C VAL A 10 -2.07 7.71 18.60
N GLY A 11 -1.67 6.55 19.12
CA GLY A 11 -2.49 5.35 19.07
C GLY A 11 -3.70 5.48 19.99
N GLN A 12 -4.76 4.74 19.69
CA GLN A 12 -5.88 4.61 20.63
C GLN A 12 -5.39 4.00 21.95
N GLU A 13 -6.08 4.30 23.05
CA GLU A 13 -5.73 3.84 24.40
C GLU A 13 -5.45 2.32 24.43
N GLY A 14 -4.23 1.95 24.84
CA GLY A 14 -3.75 0.55 24.84
C GLY A 14 -3.24 0.00 23.50
N LYS A 15 -3.16 0.78 22.42
CA LYS A 15 -2.68 0.34 21.09
C LYS A 15 -1.57 1.23 20.54
N LYS A 16 -0.61 0.62 19.82
CA LYS A 16 0.43 1.37 19.08
C LYS A 16 -0.19 2.12 17.89
N PRO A 17 0.33 3.31 17.52
CA PRO A 17 -0.15 4.05 16.35
C PRO A 17 0.03 3.23 15.08
N LYS A 18 -1.01 3.18 14.25
CA LYS A 18 -0.97 2.49 12.96
C LYS A 18 -0.36 3.42 11.92
N ARG A 19 0.63 2.87 11.20
CA ARG A 19 1.28 3.53 10.07
C ARG A 19 1.32 2.55 8.92
N ALA A 20 0.87 2.98 7.75
CA ALA A 20 0.88 2.13 6.58
C ALA A 20 0.88 2.93 5.29
N VAL A 21 1.40 2.30 4.24
CA VAL A 21 1.42 2.88 2.90
C VAL A 21 0.73 1.90 1.96
N GLY A 22 -0.20 2.44 1.18
CA GLY A 22 -0.86 1.74 0.07
C GLY A 22 -0.34 2.31 -1.25
N ILE A 23 0.08 1.42 -2.14
CA ILE A 23 0.46 1.76 -3.51
C ILE A 23 -0.59 1.15 -4.44
N LYS A 24 -1.24 1.99 -5.24
CA LYS A 24 -2.19 1.53 -6.27
C LYS A 24 -1.69 1.94 -7.65
N LEU A 25 -1.57 0.97 -8.54
CA LEU A 25 -1.26 1.13 -9.95
C LEU A 25 -2.55 1.00 -10.76
N SER A 26 -2.71 1.87 -11.74
CA SER A 26 -3.86 1.86 -12.65
C SER A 26 -3.79 0.70 -13.63
N VAL A 27 -4.92 0.37 -14.26
CA VAL A 27 -5.01 -0.65 -15.31
C VAL A 27 -4.03 -0.33 -16.44
N GLY A 28 -3.25 -1.32 -16.90
CA GLY A 28 -2.27 -1.16 -17.99
C GLY A 28 -0.92 -0.58 -17.56
N MET A 29 -0.74 -0.23 -16.29
CA MET A 29 0.53 0.26 -15.78
C MET A 29 1.43 -0.91 -15.34
N GLU A 30 2.66 -0.96 -15.85
CA GLU A 30 3.69 -1.88 -15.37
C GLU A 30 4.17 -1.46 -13.97
N ILE A 31 4.69 -2.43 -13.21
CA ILE A 31 5.28 -2.14 -11.89
C ILE A 31 6.62 -1.44 -12.15
N PRO A 32 6.88 -0.24 -11.59
CA PRO A 32 8.18 0.40 -11.73
C PRO A 32 9.31 -0.51 -11.23
N LYS A 33 10.45 -0.52 -11.92
CA LYS A 33 11.60 -1.40 -11.60
C LYS A 33 12.07 -1.26 -10.16
N GLU A 34 11.92 -0.08 -9.57
CA GLU A 34 12.32 0.21 -8.19
C GLU A 34 11.42 -0.49 -7.15
N LEU A 35 10.18 -0.82 -7.54
CA LEU A 35 9.15 -1.46 -6.71
C LEU A 35 8.97 -2.95 -7.04
N GLU A 36 9.47 -3.38 -8.20
CA GLU A 36 9.46 -4.76 -8.65
C GLU A 36 10.27 -5.64 -7.66
N GLY A 37 9.68 -6.74 -7.19
CA GLY A 37 10.29 -7.64 -6.21
C GLY A 37 10.30 -7.14 -4.76
N LYS A 38 10.23 -5.83 -4.50
CA LYS A 38 10.18 -5.27 -3.13
C LYS A 38 8.80 -5.37 -2.48
N PHE A 39 7.75 -5.20 -3.28
CA PHE A 39 6.37 -5.21 -2.79
C PHE A 39 5.55 -6.30 -3.48
N LYS A 40 4.71 -6.99 -2.71
CA LYS A 40 3.75 -7.95 -3.25
C LYS A 40 2.53 -7.20 -3.76
N PHE A 41 2.41 -7.08 -5.09
CA PHE A 41 1.24 -6.51 -5.72
C PHE A 41 0.17 -7.58 -5.93
N ALA A 42 -0.99 -7.38 -5.32
CA ALA A 42 -2.17 -8.19 -5.60
C ALA A 42 -2.93 -7.59 -6.79
N ARG A 43 -3.35 -8.44 -7.72
CA ARG A 43 -4.28 -8.08 -8.79
C ARG A 43 -5.69 -8.26 -8.26
N GLN A 44 -6.41 -7.16 -8.07
CA GLN A 44 -7.82 -7.18 -7.72
C GLN A 44 -8.63 -6.82 -8.96
N ARG A 45 -9.39 -7.79 -9.48
CA ARG A 45 -10.29 -7.58 -10.62
C ARG A 45 -11.65 -7.14 -10.09
N SER A 46 -12.07 -5.93 -10.44
CA SER A 46 -13.40 -5.40 -10.16
C SER A 46 -14.28 -5.52 -11.40
N LYS A 47 -15.55 -5.90 -11.21
CA LYS A 47 -16.56 -5.96 -12.28
C LYS A 47 -16.91 -4.55 -12.80
N LEU A 48 -16.68 -3.51 -12.00
CA LEU A 48 -17.05 -2.11 -12.30
C LEU A 48 -15.85 -1.27 -12.77
N ALA A 49 -14.66 -1.50 -12.22
CA ALA A 49 -13.49 -0.60 -12.39
C ALA A 49 -12.28 -1.26 -13.11
N GLY A 50 -12.47 -2.44 -13.71
CA GLY A 50 -11.39 -3.16 -14.39
C GLY A 50 -10.40 -3.85 -13.43
N GLU A 51 -9.16 -4.08 -13.86
CA GLU A 51 -8.12 -4.77 -13.09
C GLU A 51 -7.19 -3.76 -12.40
N ILE A 52 -7.34 -3.60 -11.08
CA ILE A 52 -6.48 -2.71 -10.29
C ILE A 52 -5.36 -3.53 -9.65
N ARG A 53 -4.13 -3.01 -9.72
CA ARG A 53 -2.97 -3.59 -9.06
C ARG A 53 -2.68 -2.78 -7.80
N GLY A 54 -2.90 -3.39 -6.64
CA GLY A 54 -2.68 -2.74 -5.35
C GLY A 54 -1.67 -3.50 -4.50
N SER A 55 -0.84 -2.78 -3.76
CA SER A 55 -0.08 -3.32 -2.65
C SER A 55 -0.29 -2.46 -1.42
N TYR A 56 -0.25 -3.06 -0.24
CA TYR A 56 -0.35 -2.38 1.04
C TYR A 56 0.67 -3.00 1.99
N PHE A 57 1.36 -2.16 2.74
CA PHE A 57 2.28 -2.61 3.77
C PHE A 57 2.19 -1.73 5.01
N THR A 58 2.26 -2.36 6.18
CA THR A 58 2.35 -1.67 7.47
C THR A 58 3.79 -1.30 7.75
N ILE A 59 4.00 -0.05 8.19
CA ILE A 59 5.30 0.41 8.66
C ILE A 59 5.43 -0.08 10.10
N LYS A 60 6.21 -1.14 10.29
CA LYS A 60 6.75 -1.47 11.61
C LYS A 60 7.82 -0.44 11.91
N GLN A 61 7.78 0.12 13.11
CA GLN A 61 8.69 1.16 13.57
C GLN A 61 10.10 0.60 13.84
N GLU A 62 10.66 -0.19 12.92
CA GLU A 62 12.04 -0.68 12.92
C GLU A 62 12.88 0.23 12.02
N TRP A 63 12.89 1.52 12.33
CA TRP A 63 13.92 2.43 11.84
C TRP A 63 14.80 2.76 13.05
N LEU A 64 16.01 2.19 13.04
CA LEU A 64 17.15 2.64 13.84
C LEU A 64 17.61 4.02 13.36
#